data_AF-Q9XEZ3-F1
#
_entry.id   AF-Q9XEZ3-F1
#
_cell.length_a   1.000
_cell.length_b   1.000
_cell.length_c   1.000
_cell.angle_alpha   90.00
_cell.angle_beta   90.00
_cell.angle_gamma   90.00
#
_symmetry.space_group_name_H-M   'P 1'
#
loop_
_entity.id
_entity.type
_entity.pdbx_description
1 polymer ?
#
loop_
_entity_poly.entity_id
_entity_poly.type
_entity_poly.pdbx_seq_one_letter_code
_entity_poly.pdbx_strand_id
1 'polypeptide(L)' 'YGGGANSVAHGYTKGVGLSAEIIGTFVLVYTIFSATDPKRNARDSHIPVLAPLPIGF' A
#
# COMPACT_ATOMS: atom_id res chain seq x y z
N TYR A 1 26.78 -3.89 5.38
CA TYR A 1 26.11 -2.58 5.57
C TYR A 1 24.74 -2.61 4.90
N GLY A 2 23.68 -2.72 5.68
CA GLY A 2 22.33 -2.23 5.32
C GLY A 2 21.46 -2.99 4.32
N GLY A 3 21.98 -3.54 3.22
CA GLY A 3 21.27 -4.45 2.31
C GLY A 3 19.88 -4.04 1.74
N GLY A 4 19.45 -2.78 1.90
CA GLY A 4 18.09 -2.35 1.57
C GLY A 4 17.02 -2.73 2.62
N ALA A 5 17.42 -3.13 3.83
CA ALA A 5 16.49 -3.47 4.89
C ALA A 5 15.84 -2.21 5.47
N ASN A 6 14.51 -2.24 5.63
CA ASN A 6 13.77 -1.19 6.31
C ASN A 6 14.06 -1.21 7.81
N SER A 7 14.31 -0.05 8.40
CA SER A 7 14.57 0.10 9.83
C SER A 7 14.02 1.43 10.34
N VAL A 8 13.66 1.47 11.62
CA VAL A 8 13.26 2.74 12.25
C VAL A 8 14.48 3.65 12.32
N ALA A 9 14.35 4.85 11.74
CA ALA A 9 15.42 5.84 11.75
C ALA A 9 15.80 6.25 13.19
N HIS A 10 17.06 6.62 13.39
CA HIS A 10 17.54 7.08 14.69
C HIS A 10 16.74 8.31 15.16
N GLY A 11 16.41 8.36 16.45
CA GLY A 11 15.57 9.43 17.02
C GLY A 11 14.06 9.15 17.00
N TYR A 12 13.60 8.08 16.34
CA TYR A 12 12.21 7.65 16.38
C TYR A 12 12.04 6.40 17.24
N THR A 13 10.90 6.31 17.93
CA THR A 13 10.57 5.11 18.71
C THR A 13 9.98 4.03 17.80
N LYS A 14 10.05 2.77 18.25
CA LYS A 14 9.38 1.66 17.56
C LYS A 14 7.87 1.89 17.39
N GLY A 15 7.24 2.55 18.36
CA GLY A 15 5.82 2.90 18.30
C GLY A 15 5.51 3.85 17.15
N VAL A 16 6.35 4.86 16.91
CA VAL A 16 6.21 5.78 15.78
C VAL A 16 6.44 5.07 14.43
N GLY A 17 7.45 4.19 14.37
CA GLY A 17 7.67 3.37 13.17
C GLY A 17 6.48 2.48 12.84
N LEU A 18 5.92 1.81 13.86
CA LEU A 18 4.75 0.94 13.67
C LEU A 18 3.52 1.71 13.19
N SER A 19 3.21 2.86 13.80
CA SER A 19 2.05 3.65 13.39
C SER A 19 2.22 4.22 11.97
N ALA A 20 3.43 4.63 11.59
CA ALA A 20 3.72 5.08 10.23
C ALA A 20 3.45 3.99 9.18
N GLU A 21 3.89 2.75 9.42
CA GLU A 21 3.64 1.62 8.53
C GLU A 21 2.16 1.27 8.43
N ILE A 22 1.42 1.31 9.56
CA ILE A 22 -0.03 1.06 9.57
C ILE A 22 -0.77 2.11 8.73
N ILE A 23 -0.47 3.39 8.93
CA ILE A 23 -1.13 4.48 8.19
C ILE A 23 -0.77 4.41 6.71
N GLY A 24 0.51 4.24 6.37
CA GLY A 24 0.96 4.14 4.97
C GLY A 24 0.28 2.98 4.24
N THR A 25 0.23 1.80 4.88
CA THR A 25 -0.44 0.63 4.30
C THR A 25 -1.96 0.83 4.21
N PHE A 26 -2.58 1.44 5.21
CA PHE A 26 -4.01 1.75 5.19
C PHE A 26 -4.35 2.66 4.02
N VAL A 27 -3.61 3.75 3.83
CA VAL A 27 -3.80 4.68 2.70
C VAL A 27 -3.62 3.94 1.38
N LEU A 28 -2.56 3.14 1.23
CA LEU A 28 -2.31 2.35 0.02
C LEU A 28 -3.47 1.40 -0.30
N VAL A 29 -3.88 0.59 0.67
CA VAL A 29 -4.95 -0.41 0.49
C VAL A 29 -6.30 0.28 0.26
N TYR A 30 -6.58 1.38 0.96
CA TYR A 30 -7.77 2.19 0.72
C TYR A 30 -7.81 2.72 -0.71
N THR A 31 -6.69 3.22 -1.22
CA THR A 31 -6.58 3.70 -2.60
C THR A 31 -6.78 2.56 -3.60
N ILE A 32 -6.21 1.37 -3.34
CA ILE A 32 -6.43 0.18 -4.17
C ILE A 32 -7.93 -0.15 -4.25
N PHE A 33 -8.61 -0.24 -3.11
CA PHE A 33 -10.06 -0.51 -3.10
C PHE A 33 -10.86 0.58 -3.81
N SER A 34 -10.50 1.85 -3.59
CA SER A 34 -11.16 2.99 -4.24
C SER A 34 -10.91 3.05 -5.75
N ALA A 35 -9.82 2.44 -6.22
CA ALA A 35 -9.45 2.35 -7.63
C ALA A 35 -9.94 1.07 -8.32
N THR A 36 -10.75 0.24 -7.66
CA THR A 36 -11.37 -0.94 -8.28
C THR A 36 -12.47 -0.54 -9.27
N ASP A 37 -12.44 -1.09 -10.49
CA ASP A 37 -13.56 -0.97 -11.44
C ASP A 37 -14.56 -2.10 -11.18
N PRO A 38 -15.79 -1.82 -10.70
CA PRO A 38 -16.76 -2.86 -10.34
C PRO A 38 -17.32 -3.62 -11.55
N LYS A 39 -17.03 -3.18 -12.78
CA LYS A 39 -17.56 -3.78 -14.02
C LYS A 39 -16.50 -4.52 -14.83
N ARG A 40 -15.23 -4.48 -14.42
CA ARG A 40 -14.12 -5.09 -15.15
C ARG A 40 -13.34 -6.03 -14.24
N ASN A 41 -13.29 -7.30 -14.63
CA ASN A 41 -12.51 -8.31 -13.93
C ASN A 41 -11.27 -8.71 -14.76
N ALA A 42 -10.24 -9.18 -14.06
CA ALA A 42 -9.08 -9.79 -14.70
C ALA A 42 -9.52 -11.01 -15.53
N ARG A 43 -8.85 -11.26 -16.67
CA ARG A 43 -9.18 -12.39 -17.55
C ARG A 43 -9.18 -13.69 -16.73
N ASP A 44 -10.28 -14.42 -16.80
CA ASP A 44 -10.49 -15.72 -16.14
C ASP A 44 -10.50 -15.69 -14.59
N SER A 45 -10.88 -14.56 -13.97
CA SER A 45 -11.02 -14.44 -12.52
C SER A 45 -12.15 -13.51 -12.10
N HIS A 46 -12.57 -13.59 -10.83
CA HIS A 46 -13.49 -12.65 -10.19
C HIS A 46 -12.76 -11.46 -9.53
N ILE A 47 -11.45 -11.32 -9.78
CA ILE A 47 -10.65 -10.23 -9.22
C ILE A 47 -10.90 -8.94 -10.03
N PRO A 48 -11.29 -7.83 -9.38
CA PRO A 48 -11.53 -6.57 -10.06
C PRO A 48 -10.23 -5.96 -10.60
N VAL A 49 -10.31 -5.29 -11.76
CA VAL A 49 -9.18 -4.58 -12.36
C VAL A 49 -8.95 -3.27 -11.62
N LEU A 50 -7.69 -2.92 -11.41
CA LEU A 50 -7.26 -1.70 -10.74
C LEU A 50 -6.95 -0.59 -11.76
N ALA A 51 -7.39 0.64 -11.49
CA ALA A 51 -6.87 1.82 -12.18
C ALA A 51 -5.45 2.11 -11.64
N PRO A 52 -4.38 2.03 -12.46
CA PRO A 52 -3.01 2.09 -11.95
C PRO A 52 -2.54 3.49 -11.53
N LEU A 53 -3.25 4.54 -11.96
CA LEU A 53 -2.80 5.93 -11.80
C LEU A 53 -2.82 6.43 -10.34
N PRO A 54 -3.85 6.16 -9.52
CA PRO A 54 -3.87 6.59 -8.11
C PRO A 54 -2.97 5.76 -7.19
N ILE A 55 -2.51 4.58 -7.62
CA ILE A 55 -1.78 3.62 -6.76
C ILE A 55 -0.30 4.00 -6.59
N GLY A 56 0.28 4.65 -7.60
CA GLY A 56 1.70 5.03 -7.63
C GLY A 56 2.00 6.51 -7.33
N PHE A 57 1.01 7.28 -6.90
CA PHE A 57 1.13 8.70 -6.56
C PHE A 57 1.37 8.88 -5.07
#